data_AF-A0AAV7L148-F1
#
_entry.id   AF-A0AAV7L148-F1
#
_cell.length_a   1.000
_cell.length_b   1.000
_cell.length_c   1.000
_cell.angle_alpha   90.00
_cell.angle_beta   90.00
_cell.angle_gamma   90.00
#
_symmetry.space_group_name_H-M   'P 1'
#
loop_
_entity.id
_entity.type
_entity.pdbx_description
1 polymer ?
#
loop_
_entity_poly.entity_id
_entity_poly.type
_entity_poly.pdbx_seq_one_letter_code
_entity_poly.pdbx_strand_id
1 'polypeptide(L)'
;METRTDIMETEVKTVVKQAAMQELQLSDIHWKLEDADNHQRHNNLRILGIKEGLEGQDARAYIVSLFKKAFPDFAGWNWDMEIQRAH
;
A
#
# COMPACT_ATOMS: atom_id res chain seq x y z
N MET A 1 -50.82 9.89 21.80
CA MET A 1 -50.11 9.97 20.49
C MET A 1 -48.65 10.36 20.69
N GLU A 2 -48.32 11.19 21.68
CA GLU A 2 -46.95 11.66 21.98
C GLU A 2 -45.93 10.54 22.23
N THR A 3 -46.30 9.48 22.94
CA THR A 3 -45.38 8.40 23.32
C THR A 3 -44.76 7.64 22.14
N ARG A 4 -45.46 7.55 21.00
CA ARG A 4 -44.93 6.86 19.81
C ARG A 4 -43.91 7.73 19.07
N THR A 5 -44.13 9.05 19.07
CA THR A 5 -43.21 10.01 18.48
C THR A 5 -41.92 10.07 19.28
N ASP A 6 -42.00 10.09 20.62
CA ASP A 6 -40.82 10.10 21.50
C ASP A 6 -39.95 8.83 21.35
N ILE A 7 -40.60 7.67 21.21
CA ILE A 7 -39.91 6.40 20.95
C ILE A 7 -39.21 6.44 19.59
N MET A 8 -39.90 6.88 18.53
CA MET A 8 -39.31 7.02 17.20
C MET A 8 -38.12 7.99 17.19
N GLU A 9 -38.23 9.14 17.88
CA GLU A 9 -37.11 10.09 17.98
C GLU A 9 -35.90 9.49 18.69
N THR A 10 -36.14 8.67 19.71
CA THR A 10 -35.08 7.99 20.46
C THR A 10 -34.41 6.91 19.61
N GLU A 11 -35.18 6.14 18.84
CA GLU A 11 -34.67 5.15 17.90
C GLU A 11 -33.84 5.81 16.79
N VAL A 12 -34.34 6.88 16.18
CA VAL A 12 -33.60 7.65 15.16
C VAL A 12 -32.27 8.17 15.71
N LYS A 13 -32.26 8.76 16.92
CA LYS A 13 -31.03 9.23 17.56
C LYS A 13 -30.05 8.08 17.81
N THR A 14 -30.54 6.89 18.14
CA THR A 14 -29.71 5.71 18.39
C THR A 14 -29.09 5.19 17.10
N VAL A 15 -29.87 5.09 16.02
CA VAL A 15 -29.40 4.66 14.70
C VAL A 15 -28.35 5.63 14.16
N VAL A 16 -28.58 6.95 14.27
CA VAL A 16 -27.62 7.96 13.83
C VAL A 16 -26.30 7.85 14.60
N LYS A 17 -26.35 7.64 15.92
CA LYS A 17 -25.13 7.41 16.72
C LYS A 17 -24.40 6.13 16.32
N GLN A 18 -25.13 5.05 16.06
CA GLN A 18 -24.55 3.79 15.61
C GLN A 18 -23.87 3.94 14.24
N ALA A 19 -24.52 4.62 13.30
CA ALA A 19 -23.95 4.90 11.97
C ALA A 19 -22.66 5.72 12.07
N ALA A 20 -22.64 6.79 12.88
CA ALA A 20 -21.44 7.59 13.10
C ALA A 20 -20.30 6.77 13.73
N MET A 21 -20.62 5.86 14.65
CA MET A 21 -19.61 5.00 15.28
C MET A 21 -19.07 3.94 14.31
N GLN A 22 -19.92 3.41 13.43
CA GLN A 22 -19.49 2.50 12.36
C GLN A 22 -18.60 3.22 11.34
N GLU A 23 -18.92 4.45 10.96
CA GLU A 23 -18.12 5.25 10.04
C GLU A 23 -16.71 5.50 10.61
N LEU A 24 -16.61 5.81 11.91
CA LEU A 24 -15.33 5.95 12.59
C LEU A 24 -14.53 4.63 12.55
N GLN A 25 -15.17 3.50 12.85
CA GLN A 25 -14.51 2.18 12.80
C GLN A 25 -14.02 1.82 11.40
N LEU A 26 -14.82 2.13 10.37
CA LEU A 26 -14.41 1.90 8.98
C LEU A 26 -13.22 2.77 8.60
N SER A 27 -13.20 4.03 9.04
CA SER A 27 -12.06 4.92 8.84
C SER A 27 -10.80 4.38 9.52
N ASP A 28 -10.90 3.93 10.78
CA ASP A 28 -9.76 3.35 11.49
C ASP A 28 -9.22 2.09 10.81
N ILE A 29 -10.10 1.22 10.32
CA ILE A 29 -9.71 0.03 9.57
C ILE A 29 -9.02 0.42 8.26
N HIS A 30 -9.56 1.43 7.55
CA HIS A 30 -8.97 1.91 6.31
C HIS A 30 -7.54 2.40 6.52
N TRP A 31 -7.29 3.25 7.52
CA TRP A 31 -5.96 3.75 7.82
C TRP A 31 -4.98 2.64 8.19
N LYS A 32 -5.42 1.63 8.95
CA LYS A 32 -4.59 0.47 9.28
C LYS A 32 -4.24 -0.37 8.05
N LEU A 33 -5.19 -0.53 7.12
CA LEU A 33 -4.93 -1.26 5.86
C LEU A 33 -3.95 -0.49 4.97
N GLU A 34 -4.10 0.83 4.87
CA GLU A 34 -3.19 1.67 4.11
C GLU A 34 -1.77 1.64 4.69
N ASP A 35 -1.64 1.73 6.01
CA ASP A 35 -0.34 1.62 6.70
C ASP A 35 0.31 0.25 6.46
N ALA A 36 -0.46 -0.83 6.59
CA ALA A 36 0.03 -2.18 6.33
C ALA A 36 0.50 -2.38 4.88
N ASP A 37 -0.27 -1.89 3.90
CA ASP A 37 0.07 -1.97 2.48
C ASP A 37 1.29 -1.10 2.13
N ASN A 38 1.41 0.07 2.76
CA ASN A 38 2.60 0.92 2.63
C ASN A 38 3.84 0.28 3.26
N HIS A 39 3.71 -0.32 4.44
CA HIS A 39 4.79 -1.04 5.09
C HIS A 39 5.25 -2.23 4.24
N GLN A 40 4.31 -2.99 3.67
CA GLN A 40 4.61 -4.11 2.79
C GLN A 40 5.34 -3.68 1.52
N ARG A 41 4.96 -2.53 0.93
CA ARG A 41 5.55 -2.03 -0.32
C ARG A 41 6.74 -1.10 -0.12
N HIS A 42 7.13 -0.80 1.12
CA HIS A 42 8.14 0.21 1.44
C HIS A 42 9.48 -0.04 0.72
N ASN A 43 9.89 -1.31 0.62
CA ASN A 43 11.14 -1.70 -0.03
C ASN A 43 10.97 -2.04 -1.52
N ASN A 44 9.78 -1.89 -2.08
CA ASN A 44 9.53 -2.16 -3.50
C ASN A 44 9.91 -0.94 -4.33
N LEU A 45 10.69 -1.17 -5.39
CA LEU A 45 11.00 -0.15 -6.39
C LEU A 45 10.27 -0.44 -7.68
N ARG A 46 9.62 0.59 -8.25
CA ARG A 46 9.00 0.52 -9.58
C ARG A 46 9.92 1.17 -10.61
N ILE A 47 10.35 0.41 -11.61
CA ILE A 47 11.14 0.91 -12.74
C ILE A 47 10.22 1.04 -13.95
N LEU A 48 10.24 2.20 -14.61
CA LEU A 48 9.40 2.51 -15.77
C LEU A 48 10.26 2.72 -17.02
N GLY A 49 9.69 2.47 -18.19
CA GLY A 49 10.37 2.69 -19.47
C GLY A 49 11.32 1.56 -19.90
N ILE A 50 11.30 0.41 -19.22
CA ILE A 50 11.97 -0.81 -19.68
C ILE A 50 11.10 -1.44 -20.77
N LYS A 51 11.69 -1.74 -21.93
CA LYS A 51 11.00 -2.44 -23.02
C LYS A 51 10.79 -3.89 -22.61
N GLU A 52 9.58 -4.41 -22.84
CA GLU A 52 9.20 -5.78 -22.51
C GLU A 52 10.15 -6.81 -23.16
N GLY A 53 10.50 -7.84 -22.40
CA GLY A 53 11.34 -8.95 -22.86
C GLY A 53 12.85 -8.67 -22.86
N LEU A 54 13.29 -7.49 -22.41
CA LEU A 54 14.72 -7.20 -22.22
C LEU A 54 15.31 -7.91 -21.01
N GLU A 55 14.50 -8.25 -20.00
CA GLU A 55 14.97 -9.01 -18.84
C GLU A 55 15.46 -10.43 -19.17
N GLY A 56 15.03 -11.00 -20.30
CA GLY A 56 15.36 -12.38 -20.66
C GLY A 56 14.79 -13.38 -19.65
N GLN A 57 15.57 -14.39 -19.28
CA GLN A 57 15.14 -15.43 -18.31
C GLN A 57 15.38 -15.03 -16.84
N ASP A 58 16.22 -14.01 -16.58
CA ASP A 58 16.59 -13.60 -15.21
C ASP A 58 16.50 -12.08 -15.05
N ALA A 59 15.31 -11.64 -14.59
CA ALA A 59 15.04 -10.24 -14.29
C ALA A 59 15.93 -9.66 -13.18
N ARG A 60 16.39 -10.48 -12.23
CA ARG A 60 17.25 -9.97 -11.13
C ARG A 60 18.62 -9.58 -11.68
N ALA A 61 19.24 -10.48 -12.44
CA ALA A 61 20.53 -10.20 -13.06
C ALA A 61 20.45 -8.98 -14.00
N TYR A 62 19.36 -8.87 -14.76
CA TYR A 62 19.11 -7.72 -15.62
C TYR A 62 19.05 -6.40 -14.82
N ILE A 63 18.25 -6.34 -13.76
CA ILE A 63 18.12 -5.14 -12.90
C ILE A 63 19.47 -4.77 -12.29
N VAL A 64 20.22 -5.73 -11.73
CA VAL A 64 21.55 -5.46 -11.16
C VAL A 64 22.49 -4.84 -12.20
N SER A 65 22.46 -5.35 -13.44
CA SER A 65 23.27 -4.80 -14.53
C SER A 65 22.84 -3.37 -14.90
N LEU A 66 21.53 -3.09 -14.89
CA LEU A 66 20.97 -1.78 -15.21
C LEU A 66 21.36 -0.75 -14.16
N PHE A 67 21.29 -1.10 -12.87
CA PHE A 67 21.73 -0.25 -11.77
C PHE A 67 23.22 0.08 -11.85
N LYS A 68 24.08 -0.92 -12.09
CA LYS A 68 25.53 -0.70 -12.24
C LYS A 68 25.87 0.23 -13.40
N LYS A 69 25.11 0.15 -14.51
CA LYS A 69 25.27 1.05 -15.67
C LYS A 69 24.78 2.47 -15.37
N ALA A 70 23.63 2.60 -14.70
CA ALA A 70 23.03 3.89 -14.40
C ALA A 70 23.82 4.65 -13.31
N PHE A 71 24.46 3.94 -12.39
CA PHE A 71 25.14 4.47 -11.23
C PHE A 71 26.59 3.95 -11.14
N PRO A 72 27.47 4.36 -12.06
CA PRO A 72 28.85 3.85 -12.12
C PRO A 72 29.69 4.23 -10.89
N ASP A 73 29.39 5.36 -10.24
CA ASP A 73 30.09 5.79 -9.01
C ASP A 73 29.83 4.85 -7.82
N PHE A 74 28.70 4.12 -7.86
CA PHE A 74 28.38 3.07 -6.89
C PHE A 74 29.04 1.74 -7.23
N ALA A 75 29.61 1.55 -8.44
CA ALA A 75 30.29 0.32 -8.81
C ALA A 75 31.60 0.08 -8.02
N GLY A 76 32.17 1.14 -7.42
CA GLY A 76 33.29 1.04 -6.49
C GLY A 76 32.90 0.70 -5.06
N TRP A 77 31.60 0.73 -4.73
CA TRP A 77 31.08 0.28 -3.45
C TRP A 77 30.74 -1.21 -3.58
N ASN A 78 31.20 -2.03 -2.64
CA ASN A 78 30.91 -3.46 -2.59
C ASN A 78 29.45 -3.65 -2.14
N TRP A 79 28.51 -3.25 -2.98
CA TRP A 79 27.08 -3.34 -2.73
C TRP A 79 26.59 -4.74 -3.08
N ASP A 80 26.36 -5.54 -2.04
CA ASP A 80 25.54 -6.74 -2.14
C ASP A 80 24.07 -6.30 -2.22
N MET A 81 23.61 -6.03 -3.44
CA MET A 81 22.21 -5.78 -3.72
C MET A 81 21.44 -7.10 -3.67
N GLU A 82 20.72 -7.33 -2.58
CA GLU A 82 19.85 -8.49 -2.44
C GLU A 82 18.43 -8.16 -2.96
N ILE A 83 18.04 -8.81 -4.07
CA ILE A 83 16.70 -8.67 -4.64
C ILE A 83 15.86 -9.87 -4.23
N GLN A 84 14.90 -9.65 -3.34
CA GLN A 84 13.99 -10.71 -2.88
C GLN A 84 13.06 -11.20 -4.01
N ARG A 85 12.58 -10.30 -4.87
CA ARG A 85 11.67 -10.63 -5.97
C ARG A 85 11.80 -9.57 -7.08
N ALA A 86 11.81 -10.02 -8.34
CA ALA A 86 11.76 -9.16 -9.52
C ALA A 86 10.76 -9.75 -10.52
N HIS A 87 10.03 -8.86 -11.18
CA HIS A 87 9.01 -9.16 -12.18
C HIS A 87 9.15 -8.23 -13.36
#